data_AF-A0A2V3JKS1-F1
#
_entry.id   AF-A0A2V3JKS1-F1
#
_cell.length_a   1.000
_cell.length_b   1.000
_cell.length_c   1.000
_cell.angle_alpha   90.00
_cell.angle_beta   90.00
_cell.angle_gamma   90.00
#
_symmetry.space_group_name_H-M   'P 1'
#
loop_
_entity.id
_entity.type
_entity.pdbx_description
1 polymer ?
#
loop_
_entity_poly.entity_id
_entity_poly.type
_entity_poly.pdbx_seq_one_letter_code
_entity_poly.pdbx_strand_id
1 'polypeptide(L)'
;MRVSLKVKSYTVHGFSTNVSFTDLSLGDNITEWRWNFGDGTPGETYNASTNPDHTYNRAGVYNATLTVVNGTGGMSMHSELVDVPLKGDVNRDGKVSAADTVLILQMAACGTNSDPAADVNSDRAVTSLDALMVSQAVMKGVNDE
;
A
#
# COMPACT_ATOMS: atom_id res chain seq x y z
N MET A 1 19.88 0.37 21.06
CA MET A 1 18.53 0.63 20.48
C MET A 1 18.45 -0.07 19.14
N ARG A 2 17.40 -0.85 18.90
CA ARG A 2 17.12 -1.51 17.63
C ARG A 2 15.76 -1.01 17.16
N VAL A 3 15.70 -0.42 15.97
CA VAL A 3 14.44 0.04 15.38
C VAL A 3 13.96 -1.01 14.40
N SER A 4 12.66 -1.31 14.45
CA SER A 4 12.05 -2.29 13.56
C SER A 4 10.65 -1.84 13.21
N LEU A 5 10.38 -1.72 11.91
CA LEU A 5 9.09 -1.39 11.36
C LEU A 5 8.54 -2.58 10.56
N LYS A 6 7.25 -2.87 10.71
CA LYS A 6 6.53 -3.80 9.83
C LYS A 6 5.23 -3.19 9.33
N VAL A 7 4.86 -3.53 8.10
CA VAL A 7 3.49 -3.36 7.62
C VAL A 7 2.63 -4.48 8.20
N LYS A 8 1.49 -4.11 8.78
CA LYS A 8 0.54 -5.03 9.42
C LYS A 8 -0.57 -5.46 8.46
N SER A 9 -1.19 -4.51 7.76
CA SER A 9 -2.32 -4.76 6.87
C SER A 9 -2.49 -3.68 5.82
N TYR A 10 -3.16 -4.04 4.72
CA TYR A 10 -3.60 -3.15 3.66
C TYR A 10 -5.12 -3.16 3.61
N THR A 11 -5.75 -1.99 3.62
CA THR A 11 -7.19 -1.82 3.42
C THR A 11 -7.41 -0.88 2.25
N VAL A 12 -8.05 -1.38 1.19
CA VAL A 12 -8.30 -0.62 -0.03
C VAL A 12 -9.64 0.13 0.09
N HIS A 13 -9.62 1.43 -0.21
CA HIS A 13 -10.78 2.32 -0.26
C HIS A 13 -10.78 3.10 -1.57
N GLY A 14 -11.54 2.62 -2.57
CA GLY A 14 -11.54 3.23 -3.90
C GLY A 14 -10.14 3.15 -4.51
N PHE A 15 -9.56 4.26 -4.94
CA PHE A 15 -8.19 4.32 -5.47
C PHE A 15 -7.10 4.49 -4.41
N SER A 16 -7.48 4.64 -3.14
CA SER A 16 -6.54 4.80 -2.04
C SER A 16 -6.34 3.49 -1.28
N THR A 17 -5.14 3.29 -0.74
CA THR A 17 -4.82 2.15 0.10
C THR A 17 -4.37 2.65 1.47
N ASN A 18 -5.16 2.33 2.49
CA ASN A 18 -4.77 2.55 3.87
C ASN A 18 -3.87 1.40 4.34
N VAL A 19 -2.71 1.74 4.89
CA VAL A 19 -1.69 0.79 5.34
C VAL A 19 -1.48 0.99 6.82
N SER A 20 -1.68 -0.08 7.59
CA SER A 20 -1.42 -0.10 9.02
C SER A 20 0.02 -0.48 9.29
N PHE A 21 0.70 0.29 10.13
CA PHE A 21 2.08 0.01 10.52
C PHE A 21 2.16 -0.60 11.92
N THR A 22 3.30 -1.20 12.24
CA THR A 22 3.61 -1.67 13.57
C THR A 22 5.06 -1.40 13.90
N ASP A 23 5.26 -0.65 14.97
CA ASP A 23 6.54 -0.46 15.62
C ASP A 23 6.88 -1.70 16.47
N LEU A 24 8.03 -2.31 16.18
CA LEU A 24 8.61 -3.43 16.92
C LEU A 24 9.99 -3.04 17.51
N SER A 25 10.24 -1.75 17.67
CA SER A 25 11.50 -1.21 18.16
C SER A 25 11.72 -1.58 19.62
N LEU A 26 12.99 -1.81 19.96
CA LEU A 26 13.45 -2.12 21.31
C LEU A 26 14.55 -1.15 21.71
N GLY A 27 14.42 -0.55 22.87
CA GLY A 27 15.44 0.34 23.43
C GLY A 27 14.99 0.97 24.74
N ASP A 28 15.96 1.32 25.56
CA ASP A 28 15.72 2.02 26.82
C ASP A 28 15.53 3.52 26.58
N ASN A 29 14.62 4.11 27.34
CA ASN A 29 14.37 5.56 27.37
C ASN A 29 14.13 6.18 25.99
N ILE A 30 13.31 5.53 25.16
CA ILE A 30 12.84 6.12 23.90
C ILE A 30 11.86 7.26 24.22
N THR A 31 12.08 8.41 23.63
CA THR A 31 11.30 9.63 23.88
C THR A 31 10.53 10.12 22.65
N GLU A 32 10.88 9.67 21.46
CA GLU A 32 10.27 10.17 20.22
C GLU A 32 10.24 9.10 19.11
N TRP A 33 9.15 9.08 18.34
CA TRP A 33 8.92 8.25 17.17
C TRP A 33 8.52 9.16 16.01
N ARG A 34 9.35 9.21 14.97
CA ARG A 34 9.11 9.99 13.76
C ARG A 34 8.82 9.06 12.60
N TRP A 35 7.67 9.26 11.97
CA TRP A 35 7.20 8.49 10.84
C TRP A 35 7.31 9.31 9.57
N ASN A 36 7.84 8.70 8.51
CA ASN A 36 7.81 9.25 7.17
C ASN A 36 7.36 8.13 6.23
N PHE A 37 6.26 8.33 5.50
CA PHE A 37 5.67 7.29 4.66
C PHE A 37 6.25 7.23 3.24
N GLY A 38 7.13 8.17 2.88
CA GLY A 38 7.88 8.14 1.62
C GLY A 38 7.09 8.54 0.36
N ASP A 39 5.84 8.98 0.51
CA ASP A 39 4.94 9.41 -0.58
C ASP A 39 4.90 10.94 -0.76
N GLY A 40 5.68 11.67 0.04
CA GLY A 40 5.74 13.13 0.01
C GLY A 40 4.74 13.83 0.93
N THR A 41 3.90 13.10 1.66
CA THR A 41 3.09 13.71 2.73
C THR A 41 3.98 14.12 3.91
N PRO A 42 3.57 15.13 4.70
CA PRO A 42 4.29 15.47 5.94
C PRO A 42 4.45 14.26 6.85
N GLY A 43 5.62 14.13 7.47
CA GLY A 43 5.87 13.09 8.46
C GLY A 43 5.14 13.37 9.77
N GLU A 44 4.95 12.32 10.57
CA GLU A 44 4.27 12.39 11.86
C GLU A 44 5.28 12.19 13.00
N THR A 45 5.03 12.78 14.16
CA THR A 45 5.93 12.67 15.32
C THR A 45 5.13 12.45 16.59
N TYR A 46 5.54 11.45 17.35
CA TYR A 46 4.88 11.03 18.59
C TYR A 46 5.90 10.94 19.73
N ASN A 47 5.45 11.25 20.94
CA ASN A 47 6.26 11.16 22.17
C ASN A 47 5.98 9.87 22.97
N ALA A 48 5.23 8.95 22.38
CA ALA A 48 4.93 7.62 22.91
C ALA A 48 4.82 6.62 21.75
N SER A 49 5.16 5.35 21.99
CA SER A 49 5.08 4.30 20.97
C SER A 49 3.68 4.25 20.36
N THR A 50 3.63 4.37 19.04
CA THR A 50 2.38 4.51 18.28
C THR A 50 2.50 3.69 17.00
N ASN A 51 1.39 3.06 16.61
CA ASN A 51 1.24 2.29 15.38
C ASN A 51 0.27 3.04 14.46
N PRO A 52 0.74 4.03 13.68
CA PRO A 52 -0.13 4.82 12.83
C PRO A 52 -0.65 4.01 11.63
N ASP A 53 -1.78 4.45 11.11
CA ASP A 53 -2.28 4.07 9.79
C ASP A 53 -1.98 5.22 8.82
N HIS A 54 -1.55 4.93 7.59
CA HIS A 54 -1.34 5.94 6.55
C HIS A 54 -2.07 5.58 5.26
N THR A 55 -2.66 6.59 4.61
CA THR A 55 -3.39 6.39 3.36
C THR A 55 -2.56 6.85 2.17
N TYR A 56 -2.12 5.90 1.36
CA TYR A 56 -1.48 6.15 0.08
C TYR A 56 -2.55 6.40 -0.99
N ASN A 57 -2.52 7.58 -1.59
CA ASN A 57 -3.52 7.99 -2.60
C ASN A 57 -3.14 7.59 -4.03
N ARG A 58 -1.92 7.09 -4.24
CA ARG A 58 -1.40 6.69 -5.53
C ARG A 58 -0.77 5.31 -5.40
N ALA A 59 -0.86 4.53 -6.47
CA ALA A 59 -0.10 3.31 -6.60
C ALA A 59 1.39 3.62 -6.75
N GLY A 60 2.22 2.71 -6.27
CA GLY A 60 3.67 2.86 -6.30
C GLY A 60 4.34 2.13 -5.15
N VAL A 61 5.67 2.10 -5.22
CA VAL A 61 6.52 1.55 -4.16
C VAL A 61 7.04 2.71 -3.32
N TYR A 62 6.72 2.68 -2.03
CA TYR A 62 7.10 3.72 -1.07
C TYR A 62 8.07 3.17 -0.03
N ASN A 63 8.98 4.02 0.44
CA ASN A 63 9.94 3.65 1.48
C ASN A 63 9.52 4.25 2.83
N ALA A 64 8.63 3.56 3.54
CA ALA A 64 8.17 4.00 4.84
C ALA A 64 9.28 3.84 5.88
N THR A 65 9.58 4.91 6.61
CA THR A 65 10.70 5.01 7.54
C THR A 65 10.21 5.39 8.93
N LEU A 66 10.58 4.60 9.91
CA LEU A 66 10.44 4.91 11.32
C LEU A 66 11.81 5.34 11.87
N THR A 67 11.89 6.53 12.44
CA THR A 67 13.05 7.02 13.21
C THR A 67 12.67 7.12 14.68
N VAL A 68 13.50 6.54 15.54
CA VAL A 68 13.30 6.54 16.98
C VAL A 68 14.42 7.33 17.63
N VAL A 69 14.07 8.18 18.60
CA VAL A 69 15.02 9.01 19.38
C VAL A 69 14.94 8.62 20.85
N ASN A 70 16.09 8.42 21.49
CA ASN A 70 16.18 8.21 22.92
C ASN A 70 16.41 9.51 23.70
N GLY A 71 16.24 9.47 25.02
CA GLY A 71 16.38 10.65 25.88
C GLY A 71 17.80 11.22 25.99
N THR A 72 18.81 10.54 25.43
CA THR A 72 20.17 11.10 25.27
C THR A 72 20.38 11.75 23.89
N GLY A 73 19.34 11.82 23.05
CA GLY A 73 19.40 12.35 21.68
C GLY A 73 19.95 11.37 20.62
N GLY A 74 20.18 10.11 21.00
CA GLY A 74 20.60 9.06 20.08
C GLY A 74 19.45 8.66 19.16
N MET A 75 19.71 8.61 17.85
CA MET A 75 18.72 8.29 16.83
C MET A 75 19.06 6.98 16.13
N SER A 76 18.04 6.21 15.78
CA SER A 76 18.15 5.03 14.91
C SER A 76 16.90 4.96 14.04
N MET A 77 17.01 4.35 12.87
CA MET A 77 15.90 4.28 11.92
C MET A 77 15.84 2.93 11.23
N HIS A 78 14.64 2.58 10.78
CA HIS A 78 14.37 1.41 9.95
C HIS A 78 13.40 1.81 8.85
N SER A 79 13.61 1.29 7.65
CA SER A 79 12.71 1.48 6.51
C SER A 79 12.14 0.15 6.03
N GLU A 80 10.88 0.15 5.61
CA GLU A 80 10.19 -1.00 5.01
C GLU A 80 9.58 -0.55 3.68
N LEU A 81 9.75 -1.35 2.63
CA LEU A 81 9.10 -1.10 1.35
C LEU A 81 7.61 -1.41 1.46
N VAL A 82 6.79 -0.45 1.01
CA VAL A 82 5.34 -0.57 0.92
C VAL A 82 4.98 -0.58 -0.55
N ASP A 83 4.50 -1.73 -1.03
CA ASP A 83 4.02 -1.91 -2.40
C ASP A 83 2.51 -1.62 -2.44
N VAL A 84 2.13 -0.46 -2.98
CA VAL A 84 0.73 -0.06 -3.15
C VAL A 84 0.34 -0.40 -4.59
N PRO A 85 -0.48 -1.44 -4.81
CA PRO A 85 -0.74 -1.94 -6.15
C PRO A 85 -1.55 -0.95 -6.98
N LEU A 86 -1.28 -0.93 -8.28
CA LEU A 86 -2.11 -0.22 -9.25
C LEU A 86 -3.38 -1.03 -9.48
N LYS A 87 -4.54 -0.44 -9.17
CA LYS A 87 -5.82 -1.12 -9.38
C LYS A 87 -6.00 -1.53 -10.84
N GLY A 88 -6.39 -2.78 -11.05
CA GLY A 88 -6.53 -3.38 -12.38
C GLY A 88 -5.22 -3.86 -13.01
N ASP A 89 -4.07 -3.67 -12.37
CA ASP A 89 -2.78 -4.29 -12.74
C ASP A 89 -2.54 -5.48 -11.80
N VAL A 90 -2.97 -6.67 -12.22
CA VAL A 90 -2.92 -7.89 -11.40
C VAL A 90 -1.69 -8.75 -11.71
N ASN A 91 -0.99 -8.47 -12.81
CA ASN A 91 0.28 -9.10 -13.13
C ASN A 91 1.49 -8.33 -12.56
N ARG A 92 1.26 -7.13 -12.01
CA ARG A 92 2.23 -6.22 -11.40
C ARG A 92 3.34 -5.77 -12.36
N ASP A 93 3.00 -5.57 -13.62
CA ASP A 93 3.94 -5.04 -14.62
C ASP A 93 3.97 -3.50 -14.68
N GLY A 94 3.16 -2.85 -13.85
CA GLY A 94 3.03 -1.40 -13.76
C GLY A 94 2.07 -0.81 -14.79
N LYS A 95 1.34 -1.64 -15.55
CA LYS A 95 0.40 -1.22 -16.59
C LYS A 95 -0.92 -1.94 -16.44
N VAL A 96 -2.00 -1.22 -16.71
CA VAL A 96 -3.34 -1.81 -16.83
C VAL A 96 -3.55 -2.19 -18.29
N SER A 97 -3.72 -3.49 -18.57
CA SER A 97 -3.74 -4.03 -19.92
C SER A 97 -4.84 -5.09 -20.15
N ALA A 98 -4.97 -5.54 -21.40
CA ALA A 98 -5.86 -6.65 -21.73
C ALA A 98 -5.42 -7.97 -21.05
N ALA A 99 -4.13 -8.12 -20.71
CA ALA A 99 -3.65 -9.29 -19.98
C ALA A 99 -4.28 -9.34 -18.57
N ASP A 100 -4.38 -8.18 -17.91
CA ASP A 100 -4.99 -8.06 -16.59
C ASP A 100 -6.48 -8.38 -16.61
N THR A 101 -7.19 -7.93 -17.65
CA THR A 101 -8.60 -8.26 -17.87
C THR A 101 -8.81 -9.78 -17.86
N VAL A 102 -7.96 -10.53 -18.57
CA VAL A 102 -8.07 -11.98 -18.65
C VAL A 102 -7.80 -12.64 -17.30
N LEU A 103 -6.80 -12.15 -16.56
CA LEU A 103 -6.47 -12.65 -15.23
C LEU A 103 -7.59 -12.38 -14.21
N ILE A 104 -8.18 -11.18 -14.22
CA ILE A 104 -9.32 -10.85 -13.35
C ILE A 104 -10.54 -11.70 -13.71
N LEU A 105 -10.81 -11.91 -15.00
CA LEU A 105 -11.90 -12.79 -15.43
C LEU A 105 -11.66 -14.25 -14.99
N GLN A 106 -10.41 -14.71 -15.05
CA GLN A 106 -10.02 -16.02 -14.54
C GLN A 106 -10.22 -16.12 -13.02
N MET A 107 -9.83 -15.09 -12.26
CA MET A 107 -10.06 -14.99 -10.80
C MET A 107 -11.55 -15.04 -10.46
N ALA A 108 -12.37 -14.30 -11.20
CA ALA A 108 -13.83 -14.31 -11.06
C ALA A 108 -14.42 -15.70 -11.36
N ALA A 109 -13.91 -16.39 -12.39
CA ALA A 109 -14.37 -17.73 -12.76
C ALA A 109 -13.96 -18.80 -11.73
N CYS A 110 -12.78 -18.68 -11.12
CA CYS A 110 -12.33 -19.62 -10.08
C CYS A 110 -12.77 -19.24 -8.66
N GLY A 111 -13.40 -18.07 -8.47
CA GLY A 111 -13.89 -17.60 -7.19
C GLY A 111 -12.78 -17.21 -6.21
N THR A 112 -11.62 -16.76 -6.69
CA THR A 112 -10.49 -16.36 -5.85
C THR A 112 -10.31 -14.84 -5.84
N ASN A 113 -10.15 -14.25 -4.65
CA ASN A 113 -9.81 -12.84 -4.45
C ASN A 113 -8.38 -12.72 -3.89
N SER A 114 -7.40 -13.29 -4.59
CA SER A 114 -6.02 -13.41 -4.11
C SER A 114 -5.20 -12.13 -4.28
N ASP A 115 -5.56 -11.27 -5.24
CA ASP A 115 -4.91 -9.98 -5.45
C ASP A 115 -5.88 -8.81 -5.17
N PRO A 116 -5.56 -7.90 -4.21
CA PRO A 116 -6.36 -6.71 -3.94
C PRO A 116 -6.53 -5.75 -5.14
N ALA A 117 -5.62 -5.79 -6.12
CA ALA A 117 -5.72 -5.00 -7.34
C ALA A 117 -6.86 -5.47 -8.27
N ALA A 118 -7.33 -6.72 -8.10
CA ALA A 118 -8.37 -7.31 -8.93
C ALA A 118 -9.78 -6.80 -8.60
N ASP A 119 -10.00 -6.30 -7.37
CA ASP A 119 -11.23 -5.64 -6.94
C ASP A 119 -11.16 -4.15 -7.32
N VAL A 120 -11.50 -3.86 -8.57
CA VAL A 120 -11.31 -2.53 -9.16
C VAL A 120 -12.37 -1.57 -8.64
N ASN A 121 -13.59 -2.05 -8.42
CA ASN A 121 -14.73 -1.24 -7.96
C ASN A 121 -14.81 -1.09 -6.42
N SER A 122 -13.96 -1.79 -5.66
CA SER A 122 -13.95 -1.79 -4.19
C SER A 122 -15.23 -2.36 -3.54
N ASP A 123 -15.93 -3.28 -4.20
CA ASP A 123 -17.12 -3.94 -3.65
C ASP A 123 -16.79 -5.22 -2.86
N ARG A 124 -15.50 -5.57 -2.75
CA ARG A 124 -14.95 -6.76 -2.08
C ARG A 124 -15.22 -8.08 -2.79
N ALA A 125 -15.71 -8.05 -4.03
CA ALA A 125 -15.86 -9.21 -4.87
C ALA A 125 -15.02 -9.05 -6.15
N VAL A 126 -14.35 -10.11 -6.59
CA VAL A 126 -13.71 -10.13 -7.91
C VAL A 126 -14.68 -10.84 -8.86
N THR A 127 -15.24 -10.09 -9.79
CA THR A 127 -16.28 -10.56 -10.70
C THR A 127 -15.96 -10.24 -12.16
N SER A 128 -16.81 -10.69 -13.08
CA SER A 128 -16.74 -10.25 -14.48
C SER A 128 -16.97 -8.75 -14.65
N LEU A 129 -17.56 -8.06 -13.67
CA LEU A 129 -17.70 -6.60 -13.68
C LEU A 129 -16.34 -5.91 -13.53
N ASP A 130 -15.47 -6.41 -12.65
CA ASP A 130 -14.11 -5.89 -12.48
C ASP A 130 -13.28 -6.06 -13.76
N ALA A 131 -13.35 -7.25 -14.36
CA ALA A 131 -12.72 -7.52 -15.65
C ALA A 131 -13.25 -6.56 -16.74
N LEU A 132 -14.57 -6.32 -16.77
CA LEU A 132 -15.17 -5.37 -17.70
C LEU A 132 -14.63 -3.96 -17.47
N MET A 133 -14.53 -3.49 -16.23
CA MET A 133 -14.00 -2.16 -15.90
C MET A 133 -12.55 -1.99 -16.37
N VAL A 134 -11.70 -3.00 -16.19
CA VAL A 134 -10.34 -2.99 -16.74
C VAL A 134 -10.36 -2.94 -18.26
N SER A 135 -11.14 -3.81 -18.92
CA SER A 135 -11.20 -3.84 -20.39
C SER A 135 -11.67 -2.51 -20.99
N GLN A 136 -12.64 -1.83 -20.34
CA GLN A 136 -13.13 -0.53 -20.75
C GLN A 136 -12.09 0.56 -20.55
N ALA A 137 -11.33 0.53 -19.45
CA ALA A 137 -10.24 1.47 -19.20
C ALA A 137 -9.14 1.34 -20.27
N VAL A 138 -8.75 0.11 -20.60
CA VAL A 138 -7.77 -0.18 -21.66
C VAL A 138 -8.27 0.31 -23.02
N MET A 139 -9.52 0.02 -23.37
CA MET A 139 -10.09 0.46 -24.66
C MET A 139 -10.20 1.98 -24.78
N LYS A 140 -10.45 2.72 -23.68
CA LYS A 140 -10.42 4.19 -23.72
C LYS A 140 -9.02 4.72 -24.02
N GLY A 141 -7.98 4.18 -23.36
CA GLY A 141 -6.60 4.60 -23.59
C GLY A 141 -6.08 4.32 -25.00
N VAL A 142 -6.62 3.31 -25.69
CA VAL A 142 -6.27 3.02 -27.11
C VAL A 142 -6.90 4.01 -28.09
N ASN A 143 -8.00 4.68 -27.73
CA ASN A 143 -8.70 5.62 -28.62
C ASN A 143 -8.25 7.08 -28.42
N ASP A 144 -7.31 7.33 -27.51
CA ASP A 144 -6.76 8.66 -27.20
C ASP A 144 -5.39 8.92 -27.89
N GLU A 145 -4.96 8.03 -28.81
CA GLU A 145 -3.81 8.21 -29.74
C GLU A 145 -4.24 8.69 -31.13
#